data_AF-A0A838SG48-F1
#
_entry.id   AF-A0A838SG48-F1
#
_cell.length_a   1.000
_cell.length_b   1.000
_cell.length_c   1.000
_cell.angle_alpha   90.00
_cell.angle_beta   90.00
_cell.angle_gamma   90.00
#
_symmetry.space_group_name_H-M   'P 1'
#
loop_
_entity.id
_entity.type
_entity.pdbx_description
1 polymer ?
#
loop_
_entity_poly.entity_id
_entity_poly.type
_entity_poly.pdbx_seq_one_letter_code
_entity_poly.pdbx_strand_id
1 'polypeptide(L)'
;MPVPIAVDTSVAIPLLVQTHRAHAAVVRWWDGREVALSGHALAETYAVLTRLPGDLRVVPADAARLLRERFARPLLLGPEVAGRLPDLLSQRGVVGGAVYDALVALAAAEHGVDLATRDARARATYETVGARVVVVG
;
A
#
# COMPACT_ATOMS: atom_id res chain seq x y z
N MET A 1 6.81 17.20 11.71
CA MET A 1 7.34 16.33 10.64
C MET A 1 6.30 16.31 9.52
N PRO A 2 6.70 16.25 8.24
CA PRO A 2 5.73 16.09 7.15
C PRO A 2 4.91 14.82 7.37
N VAL A 3 3.63 14.85 6.98
CA VAL A 3 2.74 13.69 7.07
C VAL A 3 3.03 12.80 5.84
N PRO A 4 3.35 11.50 6.02
CA PRO A 4 3.65 10.63 4.90
C PRO A 4 2.40 10.37 4.05
N ILE A 5 2.60 10.15 2.76
CA ILE A 5 1.54 9.62 1.89
C ILE A 5 1.54 8.10 2.03
N ALA A 6 0.37 7.51 2.28
CA ALA A 6 0.20 6.07 2.31
C ALA A 6 0.32 5.51 0.88
N VAL A 7 1.00 4.38 0.72
CA VAL A 7 1.11 3.71 -0.58
C VAL A 7 0.66 2.26 -0.48
N ASP A 8 -0.02 1.78 -1.51
CA ASP A 8 -0.32 0.37 -1.68
C ASP A 8 0.82 -0.38 -2.39
N THR A 9 0.65 -1.70 -2.56
CA THR A 9 1.61 -2.56 -3.25
C THR A 9 1.85 -2.13 -4.71
N SER A 10 0.81 -1.60 -5.37
CA SER A 10 0.86 -1.21 -6.78
C SER A 10 1.74 0.02 -7.04
N VAL A 11 1.93 0.88 -6.04
CA VAL A 11 2.92 1.97 -6.02
C VAL A 11 4.26 1.50 -5.46
N ALA A 12 4.26 0.72 -4.37
CA ALA A 12 5.48 0.31 -3.69
C ALA A 12 6.41 -0.53 -4.57
N ILE A 13 5.88 -1.48 -5.34
CA ILE A 13 6.69 -2.35 -6.20
C ILE A 13 7.43 -1.57 -7.29
N PRO A 14 6.76 -0.76 -8.14
CA PRO A 14 7.47 0.09 -9.10
C PRO A 14 8.42 1.08 -8.46
N LEU A 15 8.19 1.53 -7.22
CA LEU A 15 9.15 2.40 -6.53
C LEU A 15 10.46 1.67 -6.20
N LEU A 16 10.39 0.37 -5.89
CA LEU A 16 11.54 -0.46 -5.50
C LEU A 16 12.23 -1.16 -6.67
N VAL A 17 11.48 -1.58 -7.67
CA VAL A 17 11.96 -2.45 -8.76
C VAL A 17 12.24 -1.60 -10.01
N GLN A 18 13.52 -1.31 -10.26
CA GLN A 18 13.96 -0.44 -11.35
C GLN A 18 13.52 -0.91 -12.75
N THR A 19 13.45 -2.23 -12.95
CA THR A 19 13.04 -2.84 -14.22
C THR A 19 11.52 -2.87 -14.41
N HIS A 20 10.73 -2.46 -13.41
CA HIS A 20 9.29 -2.41 -13.54
C HIS A 20 8.90 -1.33 -14.55
N ARG A 21 7.99 -1.64 -15.49
CA ARG A 21 7.56 -0.72 -16.57
C ARG A 21 7.13 0.68 -16.12
N ALA A 22 6.65 0.77 -14.89
CA ALA A 22 6.16 2.01 -14.30
C ALA A 22 7.14 2.72 -13.36
N HIS A 23 8.34 2.18 -13.18
CA HIS A 23 9.34 2.72 -12.25
C HIS A 23 9.56 4.22 -12.48
N ALA A 24 9.79 4.62 -13.73
CA ALA A 24 10.03 6.02 -14.06
C ALA A 24 8.85 6.95 -13.74
N ALA A 25 7.61 6.50 -13.92
CA ALA A 25 6.43 7.30 -13.62
C ALA A 25 6.24 7.45 -12.10
N VAL A 26 6.41 6.36 -11.36
CA VAL A 26 6.28 6.35 -9.89
C VAL A 26 7.37 7.14 -9.21
N VAL A 27 8.62 7.01 -9.66
CA VAL A 27 9.74 7.79 -9.11
C VAL A 27 9.53 9.29 -9.35
N ARG A 28 9.04 9.69 -10.54
CA ARG A 28 8.69 11.09 -10.81
C ARG A 28 7.56 11.61 -9.94
N TRP A 29 6.53 10.81 -9.69
CA TRP A 29 5.45 11.18 -8.78
C TRP A 29 5.92 11.25 -7.32
N TRP A 30 6.78 10.30 -6.92
CA TRP A 30 7.33 10.20 -5.58
C TRP A 30 8.14 11.45 -5.24
N ASP A 31 9.03 11.90 -6.13
CA ASP A 31 9.73 13.19 -6.01
C ASP A 31 10.39 13.40 -4.62
N GLY A 32 10.91 12.33 -4.02
CA GLY A 32 11.58 12.36 -2.71
C GLY A 32 10.67 12.59 -1.50
N ARG A 33 9.34 12.66 -1.65
CA ARG A 33 8.42 12.84 -0.50
C ARG A 33 8.39 11.63 0.41
N GLU A 34 8.07 11.83 1.68
CA GLU A 34 7.95 10.71 2.61
C GLU A 34 6.71 9.85 2.29
N VAL A 35 6.90 8.54 2.20
CA VAL A 35 5.85 7.56 1.90
C VAL A 35 5.89 6.40 2.88
N ALA A 36 4.73 5.85 3.22
CA ALA A 36 4.60 4.73 4.15
C ALA A 36 3.69 3.63 3.57
N LEU A 37 4.05 2.36 3.79
CA LEU A 37 3.21 1.24 3.37
C LEU A 37 1.93 1.20 4.21
N SER A 38 0.78 1.09 3.55
CA SER A 38 -0.53 1.10 4.21
C SER A 38 -1.04 -0.31 4.49
N GLY A 39 -1.31 -0.60 5.76
CA GLY A 39 -1.94 -1.84 6.21
C GLY A 39 -1.27 -3.08 5.61
N HIS A 40 -2.07 -3.88 4.89
CA HIS A 40 -1.61 -5.13 4.28
C HIS A 40 -0.62 -4.95 3.13
N ALA A 41 -0.45 -3.75 2.57
CA ALA A 41 0.55 -3.49 1.55
C ALA A 41 1.97 -3.79 2.03
N LEU A 42 2.24 -3.70 3.35
CA LEU A 42 3.52 -4.10 3.92
C LEU A 42 3.82 -5.59 3.67
N ALA A 43 2.87 -6.46 4.01
CA ALA A 43 3.03 -7.90 3.86
C ALA A 43 3.02 -8.33 2.39
N GLU A 44 2.14 -7.73 1.59
CA GLU A 44 2.07 -8.00 0.16
C GLU A 44 3.33 -7.59 -0.59
N THR A 45 3.86 -6.39 -0.33
CA THR A 45 5.09 -5.91 -0.97
C THR A 45 6.25 -6.85 -0.65
N TYR A 46 6.41 -7.26 0.61
CA TYR A 46 7.40 -8.26 0.99
C TYR A 46 7.21 -9.59 0.24
N ALA A 47 5.98 -10.10 0.19
CA ALA A 47 5.66 -11.36 -0.47
C ALA A 47 5.86 -11.31 -1.99
N VAL A 48 5.71 -10.13 -2.62
CA VAL A 48 6.01 -9.94 -4.05
C VAL A 48 7.51 -9.93 -4.27
N LEU A 49 8.27 -9.09 -3.54
CA LEU A 49 9.73 -8.97 -3.68
C LEU A 49 10.45 -10.33 -3.56
N THR A 50 10.01 -11.15 -2.61
CA THR A 50 10.58 -12.48 -2.33
C THR A 50 10.13 -13.58 -3.29
N ARG A 51 9.13 -13.31 -4.16
CA ARG A 51 8.63 -14.23 -5.18
C ARG A 51 8.90 -13.77 -6.61
N LEU A 52 9.61 -12.66 -6.81
CA LEU A 52 10.02 -12.22 -8.15
C LEU A 52 10.81 -13.34 -8.87
N PRO A 53 10.73 -13.40 -10.21
CA PRO A 53 11.40 -14.42 -10.99
C PRO A 53 12.89 -14.13 -11.19
N GLY A 54 13.70 -15.19 -11.28
CA GLY A 54 15.13 -15.11 -11.61
C GLY A 54 15.91 -14.17 -10.70
N ASP A 55 16.80 -13.39 -11.31
CA ASP A 55 17.72 -12.47 -10.61
C ASP A 55 17.02 -11.27 -9.97
N LEU A 56 15.73 -11.06 -10.26
CA LEU A 56 14.93 -10.02 -9.59
C LEU A 56 14.45 -10.45 -8.20
N ARG A 57 14.57 -11.73 -7.85
CA ARG A 57 14.16 -12.24 -6.53
C ARG A 57 15.00 -11.61 -5.44
N VAL A 58 14.32 -10.91 -4.53
CA VAL A 58 14.98 -10.32 -3.36
C VAL A 58 15.05 -11.37 -2.25
N VAL A 59 16.24 -11.56 -1.68
CA VAL A 59 16.43 -12.44 -0.52
C VAL A 59 15.60 -11.90 0.67
N PRO A 60 14.94 -12.77 1.47
CA PRO A 60 14.09 -12.35 2.59
C PRO A 60 14.67 -11.26 3.50
N ALA A 61 15.93 -11.39 3.91
CA ALA A 61 16.59 -10.41 4.78
C ALA A 61 16.77 -9.04 4.09
N ASP A 62 17.14 -9.04 2.80
CA ASP A 62 17.26 -7.81 2.02
C ASP A 62 15.91 -7.17 1.73
N ALA A 63 14.86 -7.95 1.50
CA ALA A 63 13.50 -7.43 1.35
C ALA A 63 13.07 -6.71 2.63
N ALA A 64 13.25 -7.34 3.80
CA ALA A 64 12.94 -6.71 5.09
C ALA A 64 13.76 -5.43 5.35
N ARG A 65 15.05 -5.43 4.98
CA ARG A 65 15.91 -4.24 5.08
C ARG A 65 15.45 -3.13 4.14
N LEU A 66 15.20 -3.45 2.87
CA LEU A 66 14.72 -2.51 1.86
C LEU A 66 13.43 -1.82 2.27
N LEU A 67 12.46 -2.56 2.82
CA LEU A 67 11.20 -1.98 3.30
C LEU A 67 11.41 -1.03 4.49
N ARG A 68 12.32 -1.34 5.41
CA ARG A 68 12.64 -0.46 6.55
C ARG A 68 13.41 0.80 6.14
N GLU A 69 14.25 0.72 5.13
CA GLU A 69 15.09 1.84 4.69
C GLU A 69 14.35 2.78 3.72
N ARG A 70 13.44 2.26 2.89
CA ARG A 70 12.76 3.06 1.86
C ARG A 70 11.52 3.78 2.35
N PHE A 71 10.78 3.20 3.29
CA PHE A 71 9.48 3.72 3.72
C PHE A 71 9.55 4.23 5.15
N ALA A 72 8.72 5.24 5.45
CA ALA A 72 8.40 5.62 6.81
C ALA A 72 7.76 4.43 7.56
N ARG A 73 7.59 4.59 8.88
CA ARG A 73 6.94 3.58 9.73
C ARG A 73 5.60 3.16 9.08
N PRO A 74 5.34 1.84 8.91
CA PRO A 74 4.12 1.38 8.28
C PRO A 74 2.87 1.88 9.01
N LEU A 75 1.86 2.25 8.23
CA LEU A 75 0.57 2.68 8.75
C LEU A 75 -0.28 1.43 8.94
N LEU A 76 -0.18 0.81 10.11
CA LEU A 76 -0.92 -0.40 10.42
C LEU A 76 -2.32 -0.05 10.93
N LEU A 77 -3.29 -0.90 10.59
CA LEU A 77 -4.65 -0.79 11.10
C LEU A 77 -4.68 -1.08 12.61
N GLY A 78 -5.32 -0.21 13.36
CA GLY A 78 -5.47 -0.31 14.80
C GLY A 78 -6.30 -1.53 15.23
N PRO A 79 -6.08 -2.05 16.44
CA PRO A 79 -6.75 -3.25 16.92
C PRO A 79 -8.27 -3.09 17.06
N GLU A 80 -8.77 -1.87 17.32
CA GLU A 80 -10.20 -1.59 17.42
C GLU A 80 -10.90 -1.77 16.07
N VAL A 81 -10.39 -1.11 15.02
CA VAL A 81 -10.95 -1.21 13.67
C VAL A 81 -10.75 -2.61 13.12
N ALA A 82 -9.59 -3.23 13.35
CA ALA A 82 -9.31 -4.60 12.94
C ALA A 82 -10.28 -5.61 13.60
N GLY A 83 -10.60 -5.43 14.88
CA GLY A 83 -11.54 -6.31 15.61
C GLY A 83 -12.98 -6.23 15.10
N ARG A 84 -13.35 -5.13 14.45
CA ARG A 84 -14.70 -4.88 13.90
C ARG A 84 -14.78 -5.01 12.39
N LEU A 85 -13.73 -5.53 11.76
CA LEU A 85 -13.59 -5.55 10.31
C LEU A 85 -14.79 -6.20 9.59
N PRO A 86 -15.30 -7.39 9.98
CA PRO A 86 -16.45 -7.99 9.29
C PRO A 86 -17.69 -7.10 9.29
N ASP A 87 -17.99 -6.43 10.41
CA ASP A 87 -19.14 -5.53 10.53
C ASP A 87 -18.98 -4.30 9.64
N LEU A 88 -17.80 -3.68 9.67
CA LEU A 88 -17.49 -2.51 8.84
C LEU A 88 -17.57 -2.84 7.36
N LEU A 89 -17.01 -3.96 6.92
CA LEU A 89 -17.03 -4.36 5.52
C LEU A 89 -18.44 -4.73 5.05
N SER A 90 -19.22 -5.42 5.90
CA SER A 90 -20.63 -5.72 5.65
C SER A 90 -21.46 -4.45 5.44
N GLN A 91 -21.31 -3.46 6.33
CA GLN A 91 -22.01 -2.16 6.23
C GLN A 91 -21.63 -1.36 4.97
N ARG A 92 -20.44 -1.61 4.43
CA ARG A 92 -19.92 -0.94 3.23
C ARG A 92 -20.07 -1.77 1.95
N GLY A 93 -20.70 -2.95 2.03
CA GLY A 93 -20.90 -3.82 0.88
C GLY A 93 -19.61 -4.39 0.26
N VAL A 94 -18.51 -4.41 1.03
CA VAL A 94 -17.22 -4.93 0.55
C VAL A 94 -17.17 -6.44 0.75
N VAL A 95 -16.90 -7.17 -0.33
CA VAL A 95 -16.93 -8.64 -0.35
C VAL A 95 -15.75 -9.23 -1.12
N GLY A 96 -15.42 -10.50 -0.83
CA GLY A 96 -14.43 -11.28 -1.58
C GLY A 96 -13.03 -10.66 -1.57
N GLY A 97 -12.37 -10.64 -2.74
CA GLY A 97 -11.00 -10.12 -2.85
C GLY A 97 -10.84 -8.64 -2.49
N ALA A 98 -11.90 -7.83 -2.60
CA ALA A 98 -11.87 -6.40 -2.28
C ALA A 98 -11.63 -6.14 -0.78
N VAL A 99 -11.73 -7.16 0.07
CA VAL A 99 -11.38 -7.07 1.50
C VAL A 99 -9.92 -6.67 1.71
N TYR A 100 -9.00 -7.17 0.88
CA TYR A 100 -7.57 -6.83 1.00
C TYR A 100 -7.30 -5.37 0.63
N ASP A 101 -7.95 -4.88 -0.42
CA ASP A 101 -7.95 -3.46 -0.79
C ASP A 101 -8.53 -2.58 0.32
N ALA A 102 -9.65 -3.01 0.92
CA ALA A 102 -10.27 -2.28 2.02
C ALA A 102 -9.36 -2.18 3.25
N LEU A 103 -8.58 -3.21 3.56
CA LEU A 103 -7.62 -3.20 4.68
C LEU A 103 -6.50 -2.17 4.48
N VAL A 104 -6.01 -2.04 3.25
CA VAL A 104 -5.03 -1.01 2.86
C VAL A 104 -5.64 0.38 3.04
N ALA A 105 -6.87 0.59 2.57
CA ALA A 105 -7.55 1.88 2.64
C ALA A 105 -8.01 2.28 4.04
N LEU A 106 -8.52 1.34 4.85
CA LEU A 106 -8.91 1.59 6.24
C LEU A 106 -7.71 2.05 7.07
N ALA A 107 -6.53 1.49 6.83
CA ALA A 107 -5.32 1.93 7.52
C ALA A 107 -4.94 3.37 7.13
N ALA A 108 -4.99 3.73 5.84
CA ALA A 108 -4.74 5.11 5.44
C ALA A 108 -5.77 6.09 6.04
N ALA A 109 -7.05 5.70 6.03
CA ALA A 109 -8.15 6.49 6.57
C ALA A 109 -8.04 6.69 8.10
N GLU A 110 -7.70 5.65 8.85
CA GLU A 110 -7.52 5.71 10.31
C GLU A 110 -6.37 6.65 10.70
N HIS A 111 -5.30 6.68 9.90
CA HIS A 111 -4.17 7.59 10.09
C HIS A 111 -4.41 8.99 9.49
N GLY A 112 -5.54 9.23 8.82
CA GLY A 112 -5.92 10.53 8.27
C GLY A 112 -5.12 10.96 7.03
N VAL A 113 -4.44 10.04 6.34
CA VAL A 113 -3.52 10.34 5.23
C VAL A 113 -4.10 9.96 3.87
N ASP A 114 -3.56 10.55 2.80
CA ASP A 114 -3.89 10.18 1.43
C ASP A 114 -3.30 8.81 1.06
N LEU A 115 -4.06 7.98 0.35
CA LEU A 115 -3.64 6.70 -0.20
C LEU A 115 -3.31 6.83 -1.69
N ALA A 116 -2.05 6.67 -2.03
CA ALA A 116 -1.58 6.58 -3.40
C ALA A 116 -1.67 5.15 -3.94
N THR A 117 -2.25 5.01 -5.13
CA THR A 117 -2.45 3.73 -5.83
C THR A 117 -2.22 3.88 -7.33
N ARG A 118 -1.81 2.78 -7.99
CA ARG A 118 -1.84 2.61 -9.45
C ARG A 118 -2.99 1.74 -9.92
N ASP A 119 -3.72 1.10 -9.01
CA ASP A 119 -4.87 0.27 -9.34
C ASP A 119 -6.16 1.11 -9.33
N ALA A 120 -6.46 1.70 -10.49
CA ALA A 120 -7.70 2.46 -10.67
C ALA A 120 -8.96 1.62 -10.44
N ARG A 121 -8.89 0.27 -10.52
CA ARG A 121 -10.04 -0.61 -10.31
C ARG A 121 -10.41 -0.72 -8.82
N ALA A 122 -9.42 -0.62 -7.94
CA ALA A 122 -9.60 -0.70 -6.50
C ALA A 122 -10.06 0.63 -5.87
N ARG A 123 -9.98 1.74 -6.63
CA ARG A 123 -10.38 3.08 -6.19
C ARG A 123 -11.76 3.12 -5.54
N ALA A 124 -12.75 2.47 -6.16
CA ALA A 124 -14.11 2.44 -5.64
C ALA A 124 -14.16 1.83 -4.23
N THR A 125 -13.43 0.73 -3.99
CA THR A 125 -13.30 0.10 -2.67
C THR A 125 -12.63 1.04 -1.67
N TYR A 126 -11.54 1.70 -2.07
CA TYR A 126 -10.80 2.61 -1.19
C TYR A 126 -11.66 3.79 -0.72
N GLU A 127 -12.36 4.44 -1.64
CA GLU A 127 -13.27 5.56 -1.35
C GLU A 127 -14.48 5.07 -0.53
N THR A 128 -14.99 3.87 -0.82
CA THR A 128 -16.11 3.25 -0.09
C THR A 128 -15.81 3.06 1.39
N VAL A 129 -14.55 2.82 1.77
CA VAL A 129 -14.15 2.70 3.19
C VAL A 129 -13.60 4.00 3.79
N GLY A 130 -13.66 5.11 3.04
CA GLY A 130 -13.37 6.46 3.53
C GLY A 130 -11.93 6.94 3.31
N ALA A 131 -11.13 6.25 2.50
CA ALA A 131 -9.79 6.74 2.15
C ALA A 131 -9.86 7.85 1.09
N ARG A 132 -8.96 8.84 1.22
CA ARG A 132 -8.71 9.83 0.17
C ARG A 132 -7.69 9.25 -0.81
N VAL A 133 -8.04 9.12 -2.09
CA VAL A 133 -7.23 8.38 -3.06
C VAL A 133 -6.49 9.32 -4.02
N VAL A 134 -5.21 9.04 -4.23
CA VAL A 134 -4.34 9.67 -5.23
C VAL A 134 -3.95 8.62 -6.28
N VAL A 135 -4.33 8.82 -7.53
CA VAL A 135 -3.96 7.91 -8.62
C VAL A 135 -2.58 8.29 -9.17
N VAL A 136 -1.67 7.31 -9.23
CA VAL A 136 -0.30 7.46 -9.74
C VAL A 136 -0.18 6.86 -11.14
N GLY A 137 0.40 7.64 -12.07
CA GLY A 137 0.64 7.25 -13.47
C GLY A 137 1.60 6.08 -13.65
#